data_AF-A0A8S3JZJ3-F1
#
_entry.id   AF-A0A8S3JZJ3-F1
#
_cell.length_a   1.000
_cell.length_b   1.000
_cell.length_c   1.000
_cell.angle_alpha   90.00
_cell.angle_beta   90.00
_cell.angle_gamma   90.00
#
_symmetry.space_group_name_H-M   'P 1'
#
loop_
_entity.id
_entity.type
_entity.pdbx_description
1 polymer ?
#
loop_
_entity_poly.entity_id
_entity_poly.type
_entity_poly.pdbx_seq_one_letter_code
_entity_poly.pdbx_strand_id
1 'polypeptide(L)'
;LSQLAEQGHGGTFTYIDQVDGVGHAFATALGGLFTCIAKQLRIKLEFSGDYTVTHAHTTYSYEPHKLPSHHITFKMTDLNADETRNLVFQVHVPKLNASDENNPIDDTIGHVSLEYIDANTNQTIRTEPVPFLLARPSQIAPQSSLLKVNYELDIQRNRAETSEVLKRAVVET
;
A
#
# COMPACT_ATOMS: atom_id res chain seq x y z
N LEU A 1 -14.64 10.07 -18.68
CA LEU A 1 -13.21 10.34 -19.01
C LEU A 1 -12.29 9.86 -17.90
N SER A 2 -12.54 10.17 -16.62
CA SER A 2 -11.83 9.55 -15.48
C SER A 2 -11.87 8.02 -15.49
N GLN A 3 -13.04 7.43 -15.72
CA GLN A 3 -13.21 5.97 -15.81
C GLN A 3 -12.37 5.31 -16.91
N LEU A 4 -12.11 6.00 -18.03
CA LEU A 4 -11.24 5.49 -19.10
C LEU A 4 -9.76 5.54 -18.70
N ALA A 5 -9.35 6.58 -17.98
CA ALA A 5 -7.98 6.73 -17.50
C ALA A 5 -7.64 5.69 -16.41
N GLU A 6 -8.59 5.40 -15.52
CA GLU A 6 -8.49 4.35 -14.50
C GLU A 6 -8.37 2.95 -15.12
N GLN A 7 -9.09 2.68 -16.22
CA GLN A 7 -9.00 1.42 -16.95
C GLN A 7 -7.66 1.24 -17.69
N GLY A 8 -6.91 2.31 -17.95
CA GLY A 8 -5.60 2.29 -18.61
C GLY A 8 -4.42 1.87 -17.73
N HIS A 9 -4.65 1.16 -16.63
CA HIS A 9 -3.63 0.81 -15.62
C HIS A 9 -2.98 2.02 -14.93
N GLY A 10 -3.75 3.07 -14.63
CA GLY A 10 -3.26 4.21 -13.86
C GLY A 10 -3.03 5.50 -14.63
N GLY A 11 -3.69 5.68 -15.78
CA GLY A 11 -3.67 6.96 -16.48
C GLY A 11 -4.27 8.07 -15.61
N THR A 12 -3.67 9.25 -15.64
CA THR A 12 -4.18 10.45 -14.99
C THR A 12 -4.98 11.30 -15.98
N PHE A 13 -6.01 11.98 -15.48
CA PHE A 13 -6.78 12.95 -16.24
C PHE A 13 -6.36 14.36 -15.85
N THR A 14 -5.97 15.18 -16.83
CA THR A 14 -5.61 16.58 -16.65
C THR A 14 -6.62 17.46 -17.36
N TYR A 15 -7.33 18.30 -16.61
CA TYR A 15 -8.17 19.36 -17.18
C TYR A 15 -7.31 20.55 -17.59
N ILE A 16 -7.58 21.11 -18.77
CA ILE A 16 -6.85 22.25 -19.32
C ILE A 16 -7.89 23.30 -19.72
N ASP A 17 -7.88 24.42 -19.01
CA ASP A 17 -8.91 25.47 -19.14
C ASP A 17 -8.70 26.37 -20.36
N GLN A 18 -7.44 26.59 -20.75
CA GLN A 18 -7.07 27.41 -21.90
C GLN A 18 -6.12 26.66 -22.82
N VAL A 19 -6.29 26.84 -24.14
CA VAL A 19 -5.53 26.12 -25.19
C VAL A 19 -4.01 26.30 -25.03
N ASP A 20 -3.56 27.45 -24.54
CA ASP A 20 -2.14 27.74 -24.29
C ASP A 20 -1.53 26.84 -23.19
N GLY A 21 -2.35 26.28 -22.31
CA GLY A 21 -1.94 25.32 -21.27
C GLY A 21 -1.66 23.91 -21.79
N VAL A 22 -2.02 23.60 -23.05
CA VAL A 22 -1.83 22.26 -23.65
C VAL A 22 -0.36 21.91 -23.77
N GLY A 23 0.48 22.84 -24.22
CA GLY A 23 1.92 22.61 -24.37
C GLY A 23 2.59 22.30 -23.04
N HIS A 24 2.21 23.01 -21.98
CA HIS A 24 2.74 22.78 -20.63
C HIS A 24 2.29 21.41 -20.10
N ALA A 25 1.00 21.08 -20.17
CA ALA A 25 0.49 19.78 -19.71
C ALA A 25 1.16 18.61 -20.46
N PHE A 26 1.41 18.76 -21.77
CA PHE A 26 2.09 17.75 -22.57
C PHE A 26 3.58 17.62 -22.20
N ALA A 27 4.28 18.74 -21.97
CA ALA A 27 5.66 18.72 -21.50
C ALA A 27 5.79 18.05 -20.13
N THR A 28 4.85 18.31 -19.20
CA THR A 28 4.81 17.64 -17.90
C THR A 28 4.57 16.13 -18.06
N ALA A 29 3.63 15.72 -18.92
CA ALA A 29 3.34 14.32 -19.18
C ALA A 29 4.56 13.59 -19.80
N LEU A 30 5.23 14.21 -20.78
CA LEU A 30 6.45 13.67 -21.37
C LEU A 30 7.59 13.57 -20.35
N GLY A 31 7.77 14.60 -19.52
CA GLY A 31 8.79 14.61 -18.47
C GLY A 31 8.65 13.43 -17.51
N GLY A 32 7.41 13.09 -17.12
CA GLY A 32 7.13 11.93 -16.26
C GLY A 32 7.41 10.58 -16.92
N LEU A 33 7.28 10.46 -18.25
CA LEU A 33 7.58 9.20 -18.95
C LEU A 33 9.07 8.88 -18.97
N PHE A 34 9.93 9.91 -19.10
CA PHE A 34 11.39 9.72 -19.10
C PHE A 34 11.96 9.38 -17.72
N THR A 35 11.19 9.61 -16.65
CA THR A 35 11.60 9.27 -15.29
C THR A 35 11.01 7.96 -14.80
N CYS A 36 10.18 7.26 -15.59
CA CYS A 36 9.63 5.96 -15.22
C CYS A 36 10.75 4.92 -15.03
N ILE A 37 10.82 4.29 -13.86
CA ILE A 37 11.85 3.27 -13.52
C ILE A 37 11.25 1.87 -13.39
N ALA A 38 9.98 1.75 -13.00
CA ALA A 38 9.31 0.48 -12.81
C ALA A 38 7.88 0.53 -13.33
N LYS A 39 7.46 -0.52 -14.03
CA LYS A 39 6.12 -0.65 -14.62
C LYS A 39 5.38 -1.84 -14.04
N GLN A 40 4.05 -1.75 -14.04
CA GLN A 40 3.17 -2.86 -13.63
C GLN A 40 3.54 -3.48 -12.27
N LEU A 41 3.73 -2.64 -11.26
CA LEU A 41 4.18 -3.07 -9.94
C LEU A 41 3.12 -3.96 -9.27
N ARG A 42 3.57 -5.08 -8.70
CA ARG A 42 2.76 -6.01 -7.91
C ARG A 42 3.41 -6.24 -6.56
N ILE A 43 2.79 -5.74 -5.51
CA ILE A 43 3.23 -5.96 -4.13
C ILE A 43 2.41 -7.11 -3.55
N LYS A 44 3.08 -8.23 -3.27
CA LYS A 44 2.47 -9.44 -2.74
C LYS A 44 2.76 -9.52 -1.25
N LEU A 45 1.70 -9.64 -0.45
CA LEU A 45 1.77 -9.91 0.97
C LEU A 45 1.25 -11.32 1.22
N GLU A 46 2.00 -12.10 1.99
CA GLU A 46 1.63 -13.45 2.40
C GLU A 46 1.79 -13.57 3.92
N PHE A 47 0.71 -13.90 4.61
CA PHE A 47 0.66 -14.00 6.06
C PHE A 47 0.71 -15.47 6.51
N SER A 48 1.44 -15.71 7.59
CA SER A 48 1.58 -17.01 8.24
C SER A 48 0.47 -17.25 9.26
N GLY A 49 0.25 -18.49 9.68
CA GLY A 49 -0.65 -18.83 10.80
C GLY A 49 -2.06 -18.24 10.65
N ASP A 50 -2.61 -17.70 11.74
CA ASP A 50 -3.96 -17.12 11.79
C ASP A 50 -3.99 -15.61 11.46
N TYR A 51 -2.87 -15.04 10.98
CA TYR A 51 -2.81 -13.64 10.57
C TYR A 51 -3.50 -13.44 9.22
N THR A 52 -4.38 -12.45 9.13
CA THR A 52 -5.10 -12.13 7.88
C THR A 52 -5.19 -10.64 7.65
N VAL A 53 -5.17 -10.20 6.40
CA VAL A 53 -5.52 -8.82 6.04
C VAL A 53 -7.02 -8.69 6.10
N THR A 54 -7.53 -7.74 6.88
CA THR A 54 -8.96 -7.51 7.07
C THR A 54 -9.47 -6.35 6.24
N HIS A 55 -8.62 -5.38 5.94
CA HIS A 55 -8.98 -4.20 5.17
C HIS A 55 -7.78 -3.61 4.43
N ALA A 56 -8.04 -3.03 3.26
CA ALA A 56 -7.03 -2.35 2.44
C ALA A 56 -7.47 -0.90 2.17
N HIS A 57 -6.71 0.07 2.67
CA HIS A 57 -7.00 1.51 2.56
C HIS A 57 -6.30 2.09 1.35
N THR A 58 -6.79 1.72 0.16
CA THR A 58 -6.14 2.10 -1.10
C THR A 58 -7.14 2.29 -2.24
N THR A 59 -6.74 3.09 -3.22
CA THR A 59 -7.42 3.22 -4.51
C THR A 59 -6.89 2.24 -5.55
N TYR A 60 -5.76 1.58 -5.28
CA TYR A 60 -5.22 0.56 -6.18
C TYR A 60 -6.08 -0.70 -6.16
N SER A 61 -6.24 -1.34 -7.31
CA SER A 61 -6.85 -2.66 -7.38
C SER A 61 -5.98 -3.69 -6.65
N TYR A 62 -6.62 -4.67 -6.02
CA TYR A 62 -5.94 -5.76 -5.33
C TYR A 62 -6.70 -7.07 -5.44
N GLU A 63 -5.99 -8.17 -5.27
CA GLU A 63 -6.55 -9.53 -5.29
C GLU A 63 -6.09 -10.32 -4.06
N PRO A 64 -6.97 -11.10 -3.40
CA PRO A 64 -8.39 -11.23 -3.69
C PRO A 64 -9.18 -9.97 -3.29
N HIS A 65 -10.26 -9.67 -4.02
CA HIS A 65 -11.15 -8.54 -3.72
C HIS A 65 -11.96 -8.76 -2.44
N LYS A 66 -12.09 -10.01 -1.99
CA LYS A 66 -12.78 -10.38 -0.76
C LYS A 66 -11.77 -10.54 0.37
N LEU A 67 -11.96 -9.76 1.41
CA LEU A 67 -11.24 -9.85 2.68
C LEU A 67 -12.21 -10.38 3.76
N PRO A 68 -11.72 -11.06 4.82
CA PRO A 68 -10.30 -11.28 5.17
C PRO A 68 -9.59 -12.33 4.30
N SER A 69 -8.26 -12.23 4.19
CA SER A 69 -7.41 -13.18 3.45
C SER A 69 -6.00 -13.30 4.05
N HIS A 70 -5.37 -14.48 3.92
CA HIS A 70 -3.97 -14.70 4.27
C HIS A 70 -2.99 -14.18 3.22
N HIS A 71 -3.46 -13.82 2.04
CA HIS A 71 -2.63 -13.20 1.01
C HIS A 71 -3.37 -12.04 0.35
N ILE A 72 -2.61 -11.04 -0.09
CA ILE A 72 -3.13 -9.94 -0.90
C ILE A 72 -2.04 -9.47 -1.87
N THR A 73 -2.42 -9.23 -3.13
CA THR A 73 -1.55 -8.65 -4.15
C THR A 73 -2.12 -7.30 -4.57
N PHE A 74 -1.40 -6.22 -4.25
CA PHE A 74 -1.71 -4.88 -4.73
C PHE A 74 -1.13 -4.69 -6.13
N LYS A 75 -1.97 -4.25 -7.06
CA LYS A 75 -1.56 -3.90 -8.43
C LYS A 75 -1.42 -2.38 -8.51
N MET A 76 -0.19 -1.92 -8.51
CA MET A 76 0.15 -0.51 -8.55
C MET A 76 0.49 -0.06 -9.96
N THR A 77 0.29 1.23 -10.20
CA THR A 77 0.66 1.88 -11.46
C THR A 77 2.18 2.02 -11.54
N ASP A 78 2.67 2.47 -12.68
CA ASP A 78 4.09 2.75 -12.90
C ASP A 78 4.66 3.72 -11.84
N LEU A 79 5.94 3.57 -11.55
CA LEU A 79 6.70 4.31 -10.53
C LEU A 79 7.84 5.08 -11.20
N ASN A 80 7.93 6.37 -10.90
CA ASN A 80 8.99 7.24 -11.39
C ASN A 80 10.20 7.27 -10.45
N ALA A 81 11.34 7.74 -10.97
CA ALA A 81 12.53 8.00 -10.19
C ALA A 81 12.22 8.96 -9.05
N ASP A 82 12.79 8.69 -7.87
CA ASP A 82 12.59 9.43 -6.61
C ASP A 82 11.14 9.47 -6.10
N GLU A 83 10.22 8.71 -6.72
CA GLU A 83 8.85 8.59 -6.25
C GLU A 83 8.74 7.56 -5.12
N THR A 84 8.04 7.92 -4.04
CA THR A 84 7.72 7.02 -2.93
C THR A 84 6.21 6.88 -2.79
N ARG A 85 5.73 5.63 -2.66
CA ARG A 85 4.31 5.33 -2.47
C ARG A 85 4.11 4.47 -1.23
N ASN A 86 3.08 4.81 -0.47
CA ASN A 86 2.70 4.11 0.75
C ASN A 86 1.40 3.33 0.54
N LEU A 87 1.38 2.09 1.02
CA LEU A 87 0.18 1.26 1.12
C LEU A 87 -0.18 1.06 2.59
N VAL A 88 -1.47 1.16 2.89
CA VAL A 88 -1.99 1.10 4.25
C VAL A 88 -3.08 0.03 4.26
N PHE A 89 -2.98 -0.90 5.21
CA PHE A 89 -3.91 -2.01 5.36
C PHE A 89 -4.02 -2.38 6.83
N GLN A 90 -5.04 -3.17 7.16
CA GLN A 90 -5.30 -3.66 8.51
C GLN A 90 -5.08 -5.15 8.55
N VAL A 91 -4.47 -5.62 9.64
CA VAL A 91 -4.18 -7.03 9.87
C VAL A 91 -4.92 -7.49 11.13
N HIS A 92 -5.62 -8.62 11.03
CA HIS A 92 -6.06 -9.34 12.20
C HIS A 92 -4.84 -9.99 12.86
N VAL A 93 -4.63 -9.61 14.10
CA VAL A 93 -3.61 -10.17 14.98
C VAL A 93 -4.30 -11.15 15.95
N PRO A 94 -4.04 -12.47 15.89
CA PRO A 94 -4.63 -13.44 16.82
C PRO A 94 -4.13 -13.19 18.25
N LYS A 95 -4.96 -13.60 19.23
CA LYS A 95 -4.59 -13.58 20.65
C LYS A 95 -3.54 -14.64 20.92
N LEU A 96 -2.63 -14.36 21.85
CA LEU A 96 -1.68 -15.36 22.34
C LEU A 96 -2.42 -16.39 23.19
N ASN A 97 -2.01 -17.65 23.11
CA ASN A 97 -2.46 -18.66 24.05
C ASN A 97 -1.73 -18.48 25.38
N ALA A 98 -2.34 -18.93 26.49
CA ALA A 98 -1.76 -18.80 27.83
C ALA A 98 -0.38 -19.46 28.00
N SER A 99 -0.01 -20.39 27.11
CA SER A 99 1.32 -21.01 27.04
C SER A 99 2.39 -20.07 26.46
N ASP A 100 2.00 -19.11 25.63
CA ASP A 100 2.89 -18.25 24.86
C ASP A 100 3.12 -16.90 25.56
N GLU A 101 2.29 -16.55 26.54
CA GLU A 101 2.41 -15.30 27.32
C GLU A 101 3.72 -15.18 28.11
N ASN A 102 4.35 -16.32 28.42
CA ASN A 102 5.60 -16.37 29.21
C ASN A 102 6.88 -16.27 28.35
N ASN A 103 6.77 -16.30 27.02
CA ASN A 103 7.91 -16.14 26.11
C ASN A 103 7.66 -14.94 25.17
N PRO A 104 8.41 -13.83 25.28
CA PRO A 104 8.34 -12.78 24.28
C PRO A 104 8.85 -13.34 22.95
N ILE A 105 7.94 -13.45 21.97
CA ILE A 105 8.26 -13.94 20.63
C ILE A 105 8.21 -12.74 19.69
N ASP A 106 9.32 -12.47 19.01
CA ASP A 106 9.31 -11.71 17.77
C ASP A 106 8.76 -12.64 16.69
N ASP A 107 7.48 -12.49 16.38
CA ASP A 107 6.79 -13.41 15.49
C ASP A 107 6.95 -12.94 14.04
N THR A 108 7.33 -13.86 13.16
CA THR A 108 7.32 -13.59 11.71
C THR A 108 5.92 -13.86 11.19
N ILE A 109 5.14 -12.80 11.08
CA ILE A 109 3.71 -12.89 10.76
C ILE A 109 3.43 -13.07 9.27
N GLY A 110 4.45 -12.95 8.42
CA GLY A 110 4.33 -13.05 6.98
C GLY A 110 5.55 -12.49 6.24
N HIS A 111 5.39 -12.32 4.92
CA HIS A 111 6.41 -11.77 4.04
C HIS A 111 5.79 -10.80 3.01
N VAL A 112 6.60 -9.86 2.53
CA VAL A 112 6.30 -9.01 1.39
C VAL A 112 7.30 -9.25 0.27
N SER A 113 6.82 -9.36 -0.96
CA SER A 113 7.67 -9.37 -2.16
C SER A 113 7.12 -8.39 -3.19
N LEU A 114 8.01 -7.91 -4.05
CA LEU A 114 7.71 -7.01 -5.14
C LEU A 114 8.04 -7.69 -6.47
N GLU A 115 7.11 -7.62 -7.41
CA GLU A 115 7.32 -7.96 -8.82
C GLU A 115 7.05 -6.72 -9.67
N TYR A 116 7.93 -6.40 -10.61
CA TYR A 116 7.74 -5.27 -11.53
C TYR A 116 8.48 -5.50 -12.85
N ILE A 117 8.20 -4.68 -13.86
CA ILE A 117 8.96 -4.63 -15.11
C ILE A 117 9.91 -3.44 -15.04
N ASP A 118 11.20 -3.69 -15.14
CA ASP A 118 12.21 -2.63 -15.20
C ASP A 118 12.06 -1.84 -16.50
N ALA A 119 11.90 -0.52 -16.40
CA ALA A 119 11.57 0.32 -17.56
C ALA A 119 12.73 0.45 -18.57
N ASN A 120 13.98 0.23 -18.15
CA ASN A 120 15.17 0.37 -18.98
C ASN A 120 15.48 -0.91 -19.76
N THR A 121 15.28 -2.06 -19.12
CA THR A 121 15.64 -3.38 -19.65
C THR A 121 14.43 -4.17 -20.16
N ASN A 122 13.21 -3.76 -19.80
CA ASN A 122 11.95 -4.49 -20.01
C ASN A 122 11.95 -5.91 -19.41
N GLN A 123 12.82 -6.19 -18.44
CA GLN A 123 12.85 -7.47 -17.75
C GLN A 123 11.91 -7.45 -16.55
N THR A 124 11.28 -8.60 -16.28
CA THR A 124 10.52 -8.79 -15.04
C THR A 124 11.47 -9.06 -13.89
N ILE A 125 11.47 -8.18 -12.90
CA ILE A 125 12.24 -8.30 -11.67
C ILE A 125 11.31 -8.79 -10.57
N ARG A 126 11.81 -9.73 -9.76
CA ARG A 126 11.17 -10.23 -8.54
C ARG A 126 12.15 -10.07 -7.39
N THR A 127 11.73 -9.42 -6.33
CA THR A 127 12.54 -9.28 -5.13
C THR A 127 12.44 -10.52 -4.27
N GLU A 128 13.48 -10.78 -3.49
CA GLU A 128 13.39 -11.75 -2.40
C GLU A 128 12.32 -11.31 -1.38
N PRO A 129 11.55 -12.25 -0.81
CA PRO A 129 10.56 -11.92 0.23
C PRO A 129 11.22 -11.36 1.49
N VAL A 130 10.68 -10.26 2.01
CA VAL A 130 11.12 -9.62 3.27
C VAL A 130 10.10 -9.92 4.36
N PRO A 131 10.52 -10.39 5.56
CA PRO A 131 9.59 -10.77 6.62
C PRO A 131 8.90 -9.57 7.28
N PHE A 132 7.65 -9.77 7.69
CA PHE A 132 6.95 -8.92 8.64
C PHE A 132 7.19 -9.41 10.06
N LEU A 133 7.69 -8.54 10.92
CA LEU A 133 7.99 -8.85 12.31
C LEU A 133 6.96 -8.18 13.22
N LEU A 134 6.42 -8.95 14.15
CA LEU A 134 5.52 -8.48 15.21
C LEU A 134 6.15 -8.75 16.57
N ALA A 135 6.59 -7.68 17.23
CA ALA A 135 7.06 -7.75 18.60
C ALA A 135 5.86 -7.86 19.57
N ARG A 136 5.85 -8.89 20.43
CA ARG A 136 4.85 -9.08 21.49
C ARG A 136 5.50 -9.22 22.87
N PRO A 137 6.12 -8.14 23.40
CA PRO A 137 6.76 -8.18 24.70
C PRO A 137 5.74 -8.28 25.84
N SER A 138 6.00 -9.13 26.83
CA SER A 138 5.19 -9.24 28.06
C SER A 138 5.33 -8.04 28.99
N GLN A 139 6.47 -7.34 28.90
CA GLN A 139 6.75 -6.08 29.61
C GLN A 139 7.41 -5.09 28.66
N ILE A 140 6.95 -3.85 28.67
CA ILE A 140 7.52 -2.78 27.86
C ILE A 140 8.13 -1.74 28.79
N ALA A 141 9.42 -1.46 28.61
CA ALA A 141 10.07 -0.39 29.36
C ALA A 141 9.40 0.96 29.04
N PRO A 142 9.23 1.88 30.00
CA PRO A 142 8.56 3.17 29.77
C PRO A 142 9.15 4.04 28.66
N GLN A 143 10.43 3.84 28.33
CA GLN A 143 11.16 4.59 27.29
C GLN A 143 11.39 3.76 26.01
N SER A 144 10.70 2.63 25.86
CA SER A 144 10.84 1.77 24.68
C SER A 144 10.33 2.49 23.42
N SER A 145 11.05 2.32 22.32
CA SER A 145 10.62 2.78 20.99
C SER A 145 9.29 2.15 20.56
N LEU A 146 8.92 0.98 21.10
CA LEU A 146 7.64 0.32 20.84
C LEU A 146 6.43 1.11 21.39
N LEU A 147 6.64 1.99 22.39
CA LEU A 147 5.59 2.87 22.91
C LEU A 147 5.47 4.17 22.10
N LYS A 148 6.44 4.45 21.22
CA LYS A 148 6.41 5.66 20.39
C LYS A 148 5.34 5.48 19.32
N VAL A 149 4.39 6.41 19.29
CA VAL A 149 3.38 6.48 18.23
C VAL A 149 4.08 6.67 16.89
N ASN A 150 3.74 5.83 15.92
CA ASN A 150 4.13 6.05 14.53
C ASN A 150 3.23 7.13 13.93
N TYR A 151 3.74 8.36 13.88
CA TYR A 151 2.99 9.53 13.40
C TYR A 151 2.63 9.42 11.92
N GLU A 152 3.50 8.84 11.09
CA GLU A 152 3.22 8.65 9.66
C GLU A 152 2.03 7.71 9.46
N LEU A 153 1.98 6.62 10.24
CA LEU A 153 0.85 5.70 10.22
C LEU A 153 -0.43 6.36 10.74
N ASP A 154 -0.34 7.20 11.78
CA ASP A 154 -1.49 7.91 12.33
C ASP A 154 -2.11 8.90 11.33
N ILE A 155 -1.29 9.66 10.59
CA ILE A 155 -1.75 10.49 9.48
C ILE A 155 -2.52 9.65 8.45
N GLN A 156 -1.97 8.50 8.06
CA GLN A 156 -2.61 7.64 7.08
C GLN A 156 -3.92 7.05 7.58
N ARG A 157 -3.98 6.68 8.86
CA ARG A 157 -5.19 6.22 9.52
C ARG A 157 -6.27 7.30 9.53
N ASN A 158 -5.92 8.51 9.97
CA ASN A 158 -6.84 9.66 9.99
C ASN A 158 -7.37 9.99 8.59
N ARG A 159 -6.50 9.96 7.58
CA ARG A 159 -6.90 10.13 6.17
C ARG A 159 -7.92 9.08 5.73
N ALA A 160 -7.67 7.81 6.05
CA ALA A 160 -8.54 6.71 5.68
C ALA A 160 -9.90 6.79 6.39
N GLU A 161 -9.91 7.01 7.71
CA GLU A 161 -11.13 7.15 8.51
C GLU A 161 -11.97 8.37 8.05
N THR A 162 -11.32 9.52 7.82
CA THR A 162 -12.00 10.73 7.34
C THR A 162 -12.65 10.51 5.98
N SER A 163 -11.93 9.87 5.05
CA SER A 163 -12.46 9.54 3.71
C SER A 163 -13.71 8.67 3.79
N GLU A 164 -13.71 7.65 4.66
CA GLU A 164 -14.86 6.77 4.85
C GLU A 164 -16.07 7.50 5.45
N VAL A 165 -15.85 8.39 6.43
CA VAL A 165 -16.93 9.20 7.02
C VAL A 165 -17.55 10.14 5.97
N LEU A 166 -16.71 10.81 5.16
CA LEU A 166 -17.20 11.70 4.10
C LEU A 166 -18.02 10.95 3.05
N LYS A 167 -17.58 9.76 2.63
CA LYS A 167 -18.34 8.93 1.69
C LYS A 167 -19.72 8.57 2.23
N ARG A 168 -19.82 8.21 3.52
CA ARG A 168 -21.10 7.89 4.16
C ARG A 168 -22.03 9.11 4.22
N ALA A 169 -21.49 10.27 4.62
CA ALA A 169 -22.27 11.50 4.72
C ALA A 169 -22.88 11.94 3.38
N VAL A 170 -22.18 11.74 2.27
CA VAL A 170 -22.68 12.06 0.91
C VAL A 170 -23.80 11.12 0.46
N VAL A 171 -23.83 9.88 0.95
CA VAL A 171 -24.88 8.89 0.59
C VAL A 171 -26.16 9.12 1.42
N GLU A 172 -26.06 9.78 2.57
CA GLU A 172 -27.20 10.08 3.46
C GLU A 172 -27.92 11.39 3.13
N THR A 173 -27.44 12.17 2.16
CA THR A 173 -28.06 13.39 1.61
C THR A 173 -28.64 13.17 0.22
#